data_AF-A0A9W8Q478-F1
#
_entry.id   AF-A0A9W8Q478-F1
#
_cell.length_a   1.000
_cell.length_b   1.000
_cell.length_c   1.000
_cell.angle_alpha   90.00
_cell.angle_beta   90.00
_cell.angle_gamma   90.00
#
_symmetry.space_group_name_H-M   'P 1'
#
loop_
_entity.id
_entity.type
_entity.pdbx_description
1 polymer ?
#
loop_
_entity_poly.entity_id
_entity_poly.type
_entity_poly.pdbx_seq_one_letter_code
_entity_poly.pdbx_strand_id
1 'polypeptide(L)'
;MNLGFISSIIRNGLHSFKFVRTCMGILSDTSWAKLNHHQTPTNTPNTIYHEAAADNNNAWFMDLFVRKSNERAITFYKSMGYSVFRVVKDYYGDHATDATKYSEDAFDMRKSMKRDVKHEHVRDAGEDHEVDPEDVW
;
A
#
# COMPACT_ATOMS: atom_id res chain seq x y z
N MET A 1 8.34 0.53 -16.31
CA MET A 1 7.82 0.74 -14.95
C MET A 1 7.54 -0.62 -14.32
N ASN A 2 8.57 -1.32 -13.84
CA ASN A 2 8.36 -2.42 -12.90
C ASN A 2 8.00 -1.85 -11.53
N LEU A 3 6.82 -2.22 -11.06
CA LEU A 3 6.38 -1.98 -9.70
C LEU A 3 7.01 -3.04 -8.81
N GLY A 4 7.73 -2.57 -7.80
CA GLY A 4 8.43 -3.39 -6.85
C GLY A 4 7.63 -3.57 -5.57
N PHE A 5 7.15 -4.78 -5.32
CA PHE A 5 6.27 -5.06 -4.18
C PHE A 5 7.06 -5.73 -3.05
N ILE A 6 7.24 -5.03 -1.93
CA ILE A 6 7.63 -5.67 -0.67
C ILE A 6 6.35 -5.85 0.15
N SER A 7 5.90 -7.10 0.28
CA SER A 7 4.70 -7.48 1.03
C SER A 7 5.12 -8.16 2.32
N SER A 8 4.73 -7.59 3.46
CA SER A 8 4.83 -8.26 4.76
C SER A 8 3.44 -8.72 5.22
N ILE A 9 3.30 -10.00 5.57
CA ILE A 9 2.11 -10.51 6.23
C ILE A 9 2.29 -10.29 7.73
N ILE A 10 1.63 -9.26 8.27
CA ILE A 10 1.68 -8.96 9.70
C ILE A 10 0.64 -9.83 10.41
N ARG A 11 1.10 -10.71 11.31
CA ARG A 11 0.25 -11.53 12.18
C ARG A 11 0.43 -11.05 13.61
N ASN A 12 -0.44 -10.17 14.09
CA ASN A 12 -0.44 -9.76 15.50
C ASN A 12 -1.18 -10.82 16.36
N GLY A 13 -0.52 -11.25 17.43
CA GLY A 13 -0.96 -12.34 18.30
C GLY A 13 -2.28 -12.07 19.04
N LEU A 14 -2.97 -13.16 19.36
CA LEU A 14 -4.21 -13.32 20.13
C LEU A 14 -5.53 -12.73 19.59
N HIS A 15 -5.54 -11.74 18.70
CA HIS A 15 -6.74 -11.34 17.96
C HIS A 15 -6.39 -11.20 16.48
N SER A 16 -6.94 -12.08 15.63
CA SER A 16 -6.53 -12.27 14.23
C SER A 16 -6.88 -11.08 13.32
N PHE A 17 -6.18 -9.95 13.48
CA PHE A 17 -6.10 -8.88 12.49
C PHE A 17 -5.08 -9.28 11.43
N LYS A 18 -5.57 -9.87 10.35
CA LYS A 18 -4.77 -10.22 9.19
C LYS A 18 -4.89 -9.10 8.16
N PHE A 19 -3.86 -8.28 8.04
CA PHE A 19 -3.71 -7.34 6.93
C PHE A 19 -2.36 -7.56 6.26
N VAL A 20 -2.27 -7.21 4.98
CA VAL A 20 -1.02 -7.29 4.22
C VAL A 20 -0.55 -5.87 3.97
N ARG A 21 0.59 -5.50 4.58
CA ARG A 21 1.24 -4.21 4.32
C ARG A 21 2.09 -4.33 3.08
N THR A 22 1.75 -3.54 2.07
CA THR A 22 2.49 -3.48 0.83
C THR A 22 3.27 -2.18 0.79
N CYS A 23 4.58 -2.26 1.01
CA CYS A 23 5.48 -1.14 0.76
C CYS A 23 5.86 -1.18 -0.73
N MET A 24 5.23 -0.32 -1.53
CA MET A 24 5.62 -0.12 -2.92
C MET A 24 6.66 1.00 -3.01
N GLY A 25 7.91 0.64 -3.27
CA GLY A 25 8.87 1.59 -3.83
C GLY A 25 8.71 1.62 -5.35
N ILE A 26 8.23 2.74 -5.92
CA ILE A 26 8.33 2.97 -7.37
C ILE A 26 9.81 3.26 -7.67
N LEU A 27 10.63 2.21 -7.71
CA LEU A 27 12.03 2.32 -8.13
C LEU A 27 12.09 2.16 -9.65
N SER A 28 12.79 3.07 -10.32
CA SER A 28 13.09 2.96 -11.75
C SER A 28 13.74 1.60 -12.07
N ASP A 29 13.42 1.04 -13.23
CA ASP A 29 13.67 -0.35 -13.68
C ASP A 29 15.11 -0.93 -13.45
N THR A 30 16.11 -0.11 -13.14
CA THR A 30 17.51 -0.52 -13.03
C THR A 30 17.89 -1.25 -11.73
N SER A 31 17.19 -1.02 -10.63
CA SER A 31 17.52 -1.63 -9.32
C SER A 31 16.92 -3.02 -9.10
N TRP A 32 15.84 -3.35 -9.80
CA TRP A 32 15.12 -4.63 -9.64
C TRP A 32 15.81 -5.82 -10.31
N ALA A 33 16.48 -5.59 -11.44
CA ALA A 33 17.17 -6.66 -12.19
C ALA A 33 18.33 -7.31 -11.43
N LYS A 34 18.84 -6.68 -10.36
CA LYS A 34 19.99 -7.16 -9.58
C LYS A 34 19.63 -8.03 -8.37
N LEU A 35 18.37 -8.05 -7.93
CA LEU A 35 17.95 -8.74 -6.70
C LEU A 35 17.27 -10.09 -6.92
N ASN A 36 16.65 -10.33 -8.08
CA ASN A 36 15.85 -11.54 -8.32
C ASN A 36 16.41 -12.38 -9.48
N HIS A 37 17.48 -13.12 -9.24
CA HIS A 37 17.98 -14.13 -10.19
C HIS A 37 17.07 -15.38 -10.34
N HIS A 38 15.88 -15.41 -9.72
CA HIS A 38 15.01 -16.61 -9.64
C HIS A 38 13.51 -16.28 -9.73
N GLN A 39 13.07 -15.47 -10.70
CA GLN A 39 11.64 -15.39 -11.06
C GLN A 39 11.48 -15.62 -12.56
N THR A 40 10.70 -16.65 -12.90
CA THR A 40 10.39 -17.05 -14.28
C THR A 40 9.55 -15.97 -14.97
N PRO A 41 9.74 -15.75 -16.29
CA PRO A 41 9.08 -14.68 -17.02
C PRO A 41 7.66 -15.10 -17.40
N THR A 42 6.70 -14.86 -16.51
CA THR A 42 5.29 -14.93 -16.87
C THR A 42 4.76 -13.51 -17.06
N ASN A 43 4.10 -13.24 -18.19
CA ASN A 43 3.47 -11.95 -18.53
C ASN A 43 2.25 -11.62 -17.65
N THR A 44 2.18 -12.18 -16.44
CA THR A 44 1.18 -11.87 -15.43
C THR A 44 1.64 -10.64 -14.65
N PRO A 45 0.80 -9.59 -14.55
CA PRO A 45 1.14 -8.45 -13.69
C PRO A 45 1.34 -8.98 -12.27
N ASN A 46 2.50 -8.65 -11.71
CA ASN A 46 2.96 -9.00 -10.37
C ASN A 46 1.91 -8.80 -9.25
N THR A 47 0.93 -7.92 -9.44
CA THR A 47 -0.22 -7.69 -8.55
C THR A 47 -1.04 -8.96 -8.28
N ILE A 48 -1.17 -9.86 -9.25
CA ILE A 48 -1.99 -11.09 -9.12
C ILE A 48 -1.43 -12.02 -8.02
N TYR A 49 -0.10 -12.08 -7.88
CA TYR A 49 0.52 -12.96 -6.87
C TYR A 49 0.25 -12.47 -5.45
N HIS A 50 0.25 -11.15 -5.24
CA HIS A 50 0.04 -10.57 -3.91
C HIS A 50 -1.42 -10.66 -3.49
N GLU A 51 -2.36 -10.40 -4.40
CA GLU A 51 -3.79 -10.55 -4.12
C GLU A 51 -4.15 -12.01 -3.84
N ALA A 52 -3.63 -12.94 -4.63
CA ALA A 52 -3.82 -14.38 -4.38
C ALA A 52 -3.20 -14.81 -3.04
N ALA A 53 -2.03 -14.28 -2.67
CA ALA A 53 -1.44 -14.55 -1.37
C ALA A 53 -2.26 -13.96 -0.20
N ALA A 54 -2.80 -12.75 -0.35
CA ALA A 54 -3.66 -12.10 0.64
C ALA A 54 -4.96 -12.90 0.85
N ASP A 55 -5.59 -13.32 -0.25
CA ASP A 55 -6.77 -14.17 -0.24
C ASP A 55 -6.49 -15.53 0.42
N ASN A 56 -5.38 -16.18 0.04
CA ASN A 56 -4.97 -17.48 0.62
C ASN A 56 -4.67 -17.38 2.12
N ASN A 57 -4.22 -16.22 2.59
CA ASN A 57 -3.99 -15.97 4.01
C ASN A 57 -5.25 -15.53 4.75
N ASN A 58 -6.39 -15.36 4.07
CA ASN A 58 -7.64 -14.82 4.62
C ASN A 58 -7.41 -13.43 5.24
N ALA A 59 -6.72 -12.55 4.51
CA ALA A 59 -6.57 -11.15 4.88
C ALA A 59 -7.91 -10.41 4.76
N TRP A 60 -8.13 -9.42 5.60
CA TRP A 60 -9.30 -8.53 5.48
C TRP A 60 -9.12 -7.53 4.34
N PHE A 61 -7.93 -6.94 4.25
CA PHE A 61 -7.59 -5.94 3.27
C PHE A 61 -6.08 -5.98 2.98
N MET A 62 -5.71 -5.40 1.85
CA MET A 62 -4.34 -4.98 1.56
C MET A 62 -4.25 -3.47 1.76
N ASP A 63 -3.16 -2.98 2.36
CA ASP A 63 -2.90 -1.56 2.49
C ASP A 63 -1.54 -1.14 1.92
N LEU A 64 -1.39 0.16 1.70
CA LEU A 64 -0.15 0.81 1.31
C LEU A 64 -0.16 2.28 1.72
N PHE A 65 1.03 2.86 1.84
CA PHE A 65 1.22 4.30 2.06
C PHE A 65 1.72 4.93 0.77
N VAL A 66 1.05 5.99 0.33
CA VAL A 66 1.48 6.78 -0.83
C VAL A 66 1.61 8.24 -0.46
N ARG A 67 2.72 8.85 -0.88
CA ARG A 67 2.97 10.30 -0.78
C ARG A 67 1.81 11.09 -1.37
N LYS A 68 1.31 12.08 -0.63
CA LYS A 68 0.17 12.91 -1.06
C LYS A 68 0.47 13.66 -2.36
N SER A 69 1.73 13.99 -2.64
CA SER A 69 2.13 14.65 -3.88
C SER A 69 2.24 13.71 -5.10
N ASN A 70 2.10 12.39 -4.94
CA ASN A 70 2.30 11.42 -6.02
C ASN A 70 0.98 11.04 -6.71
N GLU A 71 0.41 11.99 -7.45
CA GLU A 71 -0.89 11.85 -8.15
C GLU A 71 -0.92 10.67 -9.12
N ARG A 72 0.21 10.35 -9.77
CA ARG A 72 0.31 9.22 -10.71
C ARG A 72 0.13 7.89 -9.98
N ALA A 73 0.81 7.71 -8.85
CA ALA A 73 0.66 6.50 -8.04
C ALA A 73 -0.75 6.40 -7.46
N ILE A 74 -1.31 7.50 -6.93
CA ILE A 74 -2.67 7.54 -6.39
C ILE A 74 -3.68 7.10 -7.45
N THR A 75 -3.60 7.67 -8.66
CA THR A 75 -4.50 7.33 -9.78
C THR A 75 -4.36 5.86 -10.18
N PHE A 76 -3.12 5.37 -10.24
CA PHE A 76 -2.84 3.98 -10.53
C PHE A 76 -3.47 3.03 -9.48
N TYR A 77 -3.35 3.33 -8.19
CA TYR A 77 -3.96 2.52 -7.14
C TYR A 77 -5.48 2.58 -7.13
N LYS A 78 -6.07 3.77 -7.34
CA LYS A 78 -7.52 3.93 -7.51
C LYS A 78 -8.03 3.05 -8.66
N SER A 79 -7.29 2.96 -9.77
CA SER A 79 -7.66 2.08 -10.92
C SER A 79 -7.65 0.57 -10.60
N MET A 80 -6.89 0.14 -9.58
CA MET A 80 -6.81 -1.25 -9.14
C MET A 80 -7.79 -1.59 -8.00
N GLY A 81 -8.64 -0.64 -7.62
CA GLY A 81 -9.67 -0.79 -6.58
C GLY A 81 -9.23 -0.43 -5.17
N TYR A 82 -8.12 0.32 -5.01
CA TYR A 82 -7.76 0.90 -3.71
C TYR A 82 -8.52 2.21 -3.48
N SER A 83 -8.96 2.45 -2.24
CA SER A 83 -9.53 3.71 -1.79
C SER A 83 -8.72 4.29 -0.64
N VAL A 84 -8.78 5.60 -0.44
CA VAL A 84 -8.13 6.24 0.71
C VAL A 84 -8.92 5.89 1.96
N PHE A 85 -8.26 5.31 2.95
CA PHE A 85 -8.84 5.00 4.26
C PHE A 85 -8.64 6.17 5.24
N ARG A 86 -7.47 6.80 5.22
CA ARG A 86 -7.09 7.95 6.04
C ARG A 86 -5.89 8.71 5.47
N VAL A 87 -5.71 9.95 5.92
CA VAL A 87 -4.49 10.74 5.76
C VAL A 87 -3.64 10.59 7.00
N VAL A 88 -2.38 10.23 6.83
CA VAL A 88 -1.40 10.19 7.92
C VAL A 88 -0.50 11.41 7.77
N LYS A 89 -0.65 12.34 8.72
CA LYS A 89 0.09 13.60 8.75
C LYS A 89 1.57 13.31 8.91
N ASP A 90 2.43 14.09 8.24
CA ASP A 90 3.88 14.06 8.45
C ASP A 90 4.54 12.66 8.42
N TYR A 91 3.96 11.72 7.66
CA TYR A 91 4.40 10.33 7.63
C TYR A 91 5.79 10.15 7.00
N TYR A 92 6.08 10.90 5.94
CA TYR A 92 7.40 10.92 5.33
C TYR A 92 8.21 12.09 5.90
N GLY A 93 9.41 11.83 6.39
CA GLY A 93 10.31 12.84 7.00
C GLY A 93 11.03 13.76 6.00
N ASP A 94 10.52 13.85 4.77
CA ASP A 94 10.98 14.72 3.69
C ASP A 94 9.84 14.93 2.69
N HIS A 95 9.84 16.08 1.99
CA HIS A 95 8.82 16.38 0.99
C HIS A 95 9.35 16.22 -0.43
N ALA A 96 8.73 15.34 -1.21
CA ALA A 96 9.28 14.90 -2.49
C ALA A 96 9.36 15.99 -3.56
N THR A 97 8.51 17.02 -3.47
CA THR A 97 8.39 18.08 -4.50
C THR A 97 8.76 19.47 -4.00
N ASP A 98 8.98 19.66 -2.70
CA ASP A 98 9.17 20.97 -2.09
C ASP A 98 10.26 20.87 -1.03
N ALA A 99 11.47 21.31 -1.39
CA ALA A 99 12.64 21.26 -0.50
C ALA A 99 12.52 22.18 0.73
N THR A 100 11.51 23.05 0.80
CA THR A 100 11.28 23.93 1.96
C THR A 100 10.47 23.26 3.06
N LYS A 101 9.84 22.13 2.77
CA LYS A 101 9.02 21.37 3.73
C LYS A 101 9.82 20.22 4.32
N TYR A 102 9.68 20.03 5.63
CA TYR A 102 10.40 19.01 6.40
C TYR A 102 9.69 17.66 6.42
N SER A 103 8.44 17.59 5.95
CA SER A 103 7.61 16.40 6.02
C SER A 103 6.58 16.39 4.91
N GLU A 104 6.03 15.20 4.63
CA GLU A 104 4.94 15.00 3.69
C GLU A 104 3.89 14.03 4.23
N ASP A 105 2.63 14.43 4.12
CA ASP A 105 1.47 13.58 4.39
C ASP A 105 1.47 12.33 3.49
N ALA A 106 0.96 11.22 4.02
CA ALA A 106 0.69 10.01 3.26
C ALA A 106 -0.81 9.69 3.21
N PHE A 107 -1.28 9.14 2.11
CA PHE A 107 -2.55 8.41 2.10
C PHE A 107 -2.29 6.95 2.48
N ASP A 108 -2.96 6.48 3.53
CA ASP A 108 -3.16 5.05 3.80
C ASP A 108 -4.30 4.59 2.88
N MET A 109 -3.94 3.87 1.81
CA MET A 109 -4.88 3.37 0.83
C MET A 109 -5.13 1.87 1.04
N ARG A 110 -6.39 1.45 0.98
CA ARG A 110 -6.81 0.07 1.23
C ARG A 110 -7.62 -0.51 0.08
N LYS A 111 -7.46 -1.81 -0.12
CA LYS A 111 -8.31 -2.64 -0.99
C LYS A 111 -8.90 -3.78 -0.16
N SER A 112 -10.23 -3.86 -0.08
CA SER A 112 -10.92 -4.99 0.56
C SER A 112 -10.61 -6.29 -0.17
N MET A 113 -10.29 -7.34 0.59
CA MET A 113 -10.09 -8.70 0.06
C MET A 113 -11.37 -9.52 0.22
N LYS A 114 -11.39 -10.77 -0.29
CA LYS A 114 -12.58 -11.64 -0.28
C LYS A 114 -13.21 -11.86 1.10
N ARG A 115 -12.42 -11.73 2.17
CA ARG A 115 -12.88 -11.88 3.55
C ARG A 115 -13.77 -10.71 4.01
N ASP A 116 -13.48 -9.50 3.54
CA ASP A 116 -14.17 -8.27 3.96
C ASP A 116 -15.46 -8.04 3.16
N VAL A 117 -16.40 -8.98 3.27
CA VAL A 117 -17.67 -8.97 2.52
C VAL A 117 -18.54 -7.76 2.88
N LYS A 118 -18.35 -7.20 4.07
CA LYS A 118 -19.11 -6.07 4.60
C LYS A 118 -18.42 -4.73 4.38
N HIS A 119 -17.21 -4.71 3.83
CA HIS A 119 -16.42 -3.49 3.63
C HIS A 119 -16.19 -2.70 4.94
N GLU A 120 -16.03 -3.39 6.07
CA GLU A 120 -15.85 -2.76 7.40
C GLU A 120 -14.44 -2.16 7.55
N HIS A 121 -13.50 -2.53 6.66
CA HIS A 121 -12.10 -2.12 6.73
C HIS A 121 -11.65 -1.18 5.62
N VAL A 122 -12.58 -0.76 4.76
CA VAL A 122 -12.45 0.36 3.83
C VAL A 122 -13.43 1.44 4.26
N ARG A 123 -13.27 2.66 3.73
CA ARG A 123 -14.08 3.81 4.13
C ARG A 123 -14.31 4.73 2.94
N ASP A 124 -15.52 5.26 2.85
CA ASP A 124 -15.83 6.37 1.94
C ASP A 124 -15.34 7.69 2.51
N ALA A 125 -14.83 8.57 1.65
CA ALA A 125 -14.27 9.87 2.05
C ALA A 125 -13.15 9.79 3.09
N GLY A 126 -12.28 8.77 3.02
CA GLY A 126 -11.14 8.65 3.93
C GLY A 126 -10.11 9.78 3.81
N GLU A 127 -10.17 10.59 2.75
CA GLU A 127 -9.37 11.82 2.60
C GLU A 127 -9.72 12.86 3.70
N ASP A 128 -10.91 12.79 4.30
CA ASP A 128 -11.36 13.68 5.38
C ASP A 128 -10.96 13.18 6.78
N HIS A 129 -10.32 12.01 6.87
CA HIS A 129 -9.92 11.42 8.14
C HIS A 129 -8.41 11.51 8.32
N GLU A 130 -7.97 12.49 9.11
CA GLU A 130 -6.56 12.70 9.41
C GLU A 130 -6.19 12.02 10.74
N VAL A 131 -4.99 11.42 10.78
CA VAL A 131 -4.38 10.84 11.99
C VAL A 131 -2.90 11.21 12.06
N ASP A 132 -2.35 11.18 13.25
CA ASP A 132 -0.93 11.41 13.48
C ASP A 132 -0.11 10.12 13.23
N PRO A 133 1.19 10.21 12.91
CA PRO A 133 2.05 9.04 12.68
C PRO A 133 2.06 8.05 13.84
N GLU A 134 1.91 8.55 15.07
CA GLU A 134 1.90 7.77 16.30
C GLU A 134 0.69 6.83 16.42
N ASP A 135 -0.39 7.10 15.69
CA ASP A 135 -1.57 6.23 15.59
C ASP A 135 -1.41 5.12 14.53
N VAL A 136 -0.23 4.99 13.94
CA VAL A 136 0.08 4.01 12.88
C VAL A 136 1.16 3.03 13.37
N TRP A 137 0.74 1.82 13.73
CA TRP A 137 1.59 0.72 14.19
C TRP A 137 1.55 -0.52 13.27
#